data_AF-A0A1C4R0E2-F1
#
_entry.id   AF-A0A1C4R0E2-F1
#
_cell.length_a   1.000
_cell.length_b   1.000
_cell.length_c   1.000
_cell.angle_alpha   90.00
_cell.angle_beta   90.00
_cell.angle_gamma   90.00
#
_symmetry.space_group_name_H-M   'P 1'
#
loop_
_entity.id
_entity.type
_entity.pdbx_description
1 polymer ?
#
loop_
_entity_poly.entity_id
_entity_poly.type
_entity_poly.pdbx_seq_one_letter_code
_entity_poly.pdbx_strand_id
1 'polypeptide(L)'
;MDPSGTGDPLDEGYAPPDRPWVVEGLGTTANERHTGESLETRLTREVPEPDGSLGDGVGDLVDGDGEPWDDEVGVARAGRLTQQADGTVPATLTASDVGIDGAAASAEEAAMHVIPEPGDDDALLEPSPVPGTPGSDPATGGTTAPPSP
;
A
#
# COMPACT_ATOMS: atom_id res chain seq x y z
N MET A 1 -55.49 4.98 -24.74
CA MET A 1 -54.70 6.00 -24.04
C MET A 1 -54.25 5.34 -22.75
N ASP A 2 -53.02 4.83 -22.75
CA ASP A 2 -52.40 4.12 -21.64
C ASP A 2 -51.62 5.15 -20.80
N PRO A 3 -51.84 5.24 -19.47
CA PRO A 3 -51.10 6.16 -18.60
C PRO A 3 -49.70 5.68 -18.20
N SER A 4 -49.24 4.51 -18.66
CA SER A 4 -47.94 3.95 -18.26
C SER A 4 -46.75 4.63 -18.97
N GLY A 5 -46.31 5.76 -18.40
CA GLY A 5 -44.91 6.21 -18.29
C GLY A 5 -43.92 5.77 -19.37
N THR A 6 -43.86 6.51 -20.48
CA THR A 6 -42.73 6.47 -21.43
C THR A 6 -42.32 7.91 -21.78
N GLY A 7 -42.01 8.70 -20.75
CA GLY A 7 -41.26 9.94 -20.93
C GLY A 7 -39.76 9.64 -21.04
N ASP A 8 -39.01 10.47 -21.76
CA ASP A 8 -37.56 10.43 -21.74
C ASP A 8 -37.10 10.66 -20.28
N PRO A 9 -36.19 9.87 -19.69
CA PRO A 9 -35.64 10.18 -18.37
C PRO A 9 -34.99 11.57 -18.27
N LEU A 10 -34.71 12.23 -19.40
CA LEU A 10 -34.29 13.64 -19.48
C LEU A 10 -35.45 14.65 -19.39
N ASP A 11 -36.70 14.20 -19.57
CA ASP A 11 -37.91 15.02 -19.37
C ASP A 11 -38.26 15.17 -17.87
N GLU A 12 -37.78 14.26 -17.00
CA GLU A 12 -37.86 14.44 -15.54
C GLU A 12 -36.83 15.47 -15.07
N GLY A 13 -37.23 16.74 -15.07
CA GLY A 13 -36.45 17.81 -14.45
C GLY A 13 -36.26 17.57 -12.95
N TYR A 14 -35.01 17.62 -12.49
CA TYR A 14 -34.72 17.65 -11.05
C TYR A 14 -35.27 18.95 -10.45
N ALA A 15 -36.28 18.84 -9.58
CA ALA A 15 -36.77 19.94 -8.76
C ALA A 15 -35.96 19.96 -7.46
N PRO A 16 -35.12 20.99 -7.23
CA PRO A 16 -34.45 21.15 -5.95
C PRO A 16 -35.50 21.24 -4.82
N PRO A 17 -35.17 20.77 -3.62
CA PRO A 17 -36.07 20.85 -2.49
C PRO A 17 -36.45 22.30 -2.19
N ASP A 18 -37.75 22.55 -1.94
CA ASP A 18 -38.31 23.88 -1.59
C ASP A 18 -37.80 24.45 -0.25
N ARG A 19 -36.90 23.73 0.41
CA ARG A 19 -36.25 24.13 1.66
C ARG A 19 -34.74 23.95 1.55
N PRO A 20 -33.97 24.85 2.16
CA PRO A 20 -32.52 24.73 2.15
C PRO A 20 -32.06 23.49 2.93
N TRP A 21 -31.04 22.81 2.42
CA TRP A 21 -30.43 21.64 3.06
C TRP A 21 -29.20 22.07 3.86
N VAL A 22 -29.00 21.45 5.03
CA VAL A 22 -27.81 21.63 5.88
C VAL A 22 -27.60 23.06 6.41
N VAL A 23 -28.60 23.95 6.31
CA VAL A 23 -28.50 25.31 6.88
C VAL A 23 -28.36 25.34 8.40
N GLU A 24 -28.80 24.29 9.08
CA GLU A 24 -28.66 24.15 10.54
C GLU A 24 -27.37 23.41 10.94
N GLY A 25 -26.52 23.04 9.97
CA GLY A 25 -25.21 22.44 10.23
C GLY A 25 -24.16 23.46 10.68
N LEU A 26 -23.17 22.98 11.42
CA LEU A 26 -21.99 23.78 11.79
C LEU A 26 -21.13 24.07 10.54
N GLY A 27 -20.55 25.26 10.48
CA GLY A 27 -19.67 25.72 9.39
C GLY A 27 -20.38 26.59 8.36
N THR A 28 -21.61 27.00 8.62
CA THR A 28 -22.39 27.86 7.71
C THR A 28 -22.11 29.35 7.93
N THR A 29 -21.64 29.74 9.13
CA THR A 29 -21.27 31.12 9.44
C THR A 29 -19.77 31.39 9.26
N ALA A 30 -19.39 32.68 9.09
CA ALA A 30 -17.98 33.06 8.97
C ALA A 30 -17.17 32.76 10.25
N ASN A 31 -17.80 32.91 11.42
CA ASN A 31 -17.17 32.62 12.71
C ASN A 31 -16.92 31.12 12.89
N GLU A 32 -17.90 30.28 12.57
CA GLU A 32 -17.74 28.81 12.63
C GLU A 32 -16.65 28.32 11.68
N ARG A 33 -16.52 28.88 10.47
CA ARG A 33 -15.41 28.51 9.57
C ARG A 33 -14.05 28.93 10.10
N HIS A 34 -13.98 30.02 10.88
CA HIS A 34 -12.73 30.48 11.48
C HIS A 34 -12.35 29.65 12.72
N THR A 35 -13.31 29.38 13.59
CA THR A 35 -13.10 28.54 14.78
C THR A 35 -12.94 27.06 14.43
N GLY A 36 -13.61 26.62 13.37
CA GLY A 36 -13.74 25.20 13.02
C GLY A 36 -14.67 24.45 13.96
N GLU A 37 -14.99 23.22 13.57
CA GLU A 37 -15.69 22.25 14.42
C GLU A 37 -14.67 21.34 15.12
N SER A 38 -14.95 20.92 16.35
CA SER A 38 -14.10 19.95 17.05
C SER A 38 -14.19 18.55 16.44
N LEU A 39 -13.12 17.77 16.58
CA LEU A 39 -13.09 16.39 16.11
C LEU A 39 -14.19 15.54 16.77
N GLU A 40 -14.38 15.65 18.10
CA GLU A 40 -15.47 14.99 18.84
C GLU A 40 -16.87 15.22 18.23
N THR A 41 -17.16 16.46 17.81
CA THR A 41 -18.48 16.80 17.26
C THR A 41 -18.67 16.15 15.88
N ARG A 42 -17.59 16.06 15.09
CA ARG A 42 -17.59 15.33 13.81
C ARG A 42 -17.80 13.83 14.01
N LEU A 43 -17.09 13.23 14.98
CA LEU A 43 -17.21 11.82 15.36
C LEU A 43 -18.63 11.45 15.80
N THR A 44 -19.34 12.35 16.48
CA THR A 44 -20.71 12.10 16.94
C THR A 44 -21.70 11.89 15.78
N ARG A 45 -21.37 12.41 14.58
CA ARG A 45 -22.19 12.26 13.37
C ARG A 45 -21.71 11.15 12.44
N GLU A 46 -20.56 10.54 12.74
CA GLU A 46 -20.03 9.44 11.95
C GLU A 46 -20.94 8.22 12.10
N VAL A 47 -21.29 7.61 10.96
CA VAL A 47 -21.97 6.32 10.92
C VAL A 47 -20.91 5.31 10.52
N PRO A 48 -20.64 4.28 11.35
CA PRO A 48 -19.71 3.22 10.99
C PRO A 48 -20.15 2.59 9.67
N GLU A 49 -19.21 2.44 8.74
CA GLU A 49 -19.45 1.66 7.55
C GLU A 49 -19.76 0.20 7.96
N PRO A 50 -20.69 -0.47 7.27
CA PRO A 50 -20.84 -1.91 7.46
C PRO A 50 -19.51 -2.60 7.15
N ASP A 51 -19.23 -3.68 7.87
CA ASP A 51 -18.09 -4.57 7.62
C ASP A 51 -18.17 -5.09 6.16
N GLY A 52 -17.43 -4.42 5.27
CA GLY A 52 -17.56 -4.55 3.82
C GLY A 52 -17.11 -5.90 3.25
N SER A 53 -16.68 -6.84 4.09
CA SER A 53 -16.27 -8.17 3.71
C SER A 53 -16.41 -9.10 4.91
N LEU A 54 -17.03 -10.27 4.72
CA LEU A 54 -16.65 -11.43 5.53
C LEU A 54 -15.23 -11.78 5.05
N GLY A 55 -14.23 -11.14 5.66
CA GLY A 55 -12.83 -11.51 5.44
C GLY A 55 -12.67 -13.02 5.56
N ASP A 56 -11.67 -13.57 4.89
CA ASP A 56 -11.32 -14.99 5.08
C ASP A 56 -10.71 -15.25 6.47
N GLY A 57 -10.57 -14.20 7.29
CA GLY A 57 -10.02 -14.24 8.64
C GLY A 57 -8.50 -14.28 8.65
N VAL A 58 -7.86 -14.22 7.49
CA VAL A 58 -6.42 -14.05 7.33
C VAL A 58 -6.12 -12.55 7.33
N GLY A 59 -4.98 -12.13 7.88
CA GLY A 59 -4.58 -10.72 7.95
C GLY A 59 -5.41 -9.78 8.84
N ASP A 60 -6.60 -10.19 9.30
CA ASP A 60 -7.56 -9.37 10.04
C ASP A 60 -7.22 -9.17 11.54
N LEU A 61 -6.14 -9.77 12.04
CA LEU A 61 -5.76 -9.68 13.45
C LEU A 61 -5.08 -8.33 13.73
N VAL A 62 -5.66 -7.56 14.66
CA VAL A 62 -5.01 -6.34 15.21
C VAL A 62 -3.66 -6.73 15.82
N ASP A 63 -2.60 -6.03 15.43
CA ASP A 63 -1.20 -6.32 15.76
C ASP A 63 -0.68 -7.68 15.21
N GLY A 64 -1.38 -8.30 14.26
CA GLY A 64 -0.91 -9.47 13.53
C GLY A 64 0.07 -9.12 12.39
N ASP A 65 0.66 -10.15 11.79
CA ASP A 65 1.66 -10.00 10.70
C ASP A 65 1.04 -9.53 9.35
N GLY A 66 -0.28 -9.33 9.30
CA GLY A 66 -1.02 -8.96 8.09
C GLY A 66 -1.32 -10.15 7.18
N GLU A 67 -1.75 -9.84 5.96
CA GLU A 67 -1.98 -10.86 4.93
C GLU A 67 -0.65 -11.53 4.51
N PRO A 68 -0.61 -12.86 4.36
CA PRO A 68 0.52 -13.56 3.76
C PRO A 68 0.85 -12.96 2.40
N TRP A 69 2.13 -12.67 2.15
CA TRP A 69 2.59 -12.31 0.82
C TRP A 69 2.58 -13.54 -0.08
N ASP A 70 2.03 -13.37 -1.28
CA ASP A 70 2.19 -14.32 -2.38
C ASP A 70 3.43 -13.98 -3.22
N ASP A 71 3.57 -14.65 -4.35
CA ASP A 71 4.65 -14.45 -5.30
C ASP A 71 4.46 -13.21 -6.19
N GLU A 72 3.43 -12.39 -5.97
CA GLU A 72 3.22 -11.13 -6.70
C GLU A 72 3.88 -9.92 -6.00
N VAL A 73 4.48 -10.12 -4.82
CA VAL A 73 5.18 -9.09 -4.06
C VAL A 73 6.68 -9.36 -4.01
N GLY A 74 7.47 -8.45 -4.59
CA GLY A 74 8.92 -8.50 -4.58
C GLY A 74 9.55 -7.96 -3.30
N VAL A 75 10.52 -8.68 -2.73
CA VAL A 75 11.32 -8.21 -1.56
C VAL A 75 12.70 -7.67 -1.94
N ALA A 76 13.21 -8.04 -3.11
CA ALA A 76 14.43 -7.46 -3.66
C ALA A 76 14.12 -6.15 -4.38
N ARG A 77 14.84 -5.08 -4.02
CA ARG A 77 14.75 -3.80 -4.72
C ARG A 77 15.30 -3.90 -6.14
N ALA A 78 14.61 -3.25 -7.08
CA ALA A 78 15.13 -3.05 -8.43
C ALA A 78 16.21 -1.95 -8.42
N GLY A 79 17.27 -2.14 -9.19
CA GLY A 79 18.30 -1.15 -9.40
C GLY A 79 18.12 -0.35 -10.69
N ARG A 80 19.16 0.39 -11.06
CA ARG A 80 19.18 1.19 -12.29
C ARG A 80 19.17 0.27 -13.51
N LEU A 81 18.20 0.48 -14.40
CA LEU A 81 18.14 -0.22 -15.68
C LEU A 81 18.97 0.50 -16.74
N THR A 82 19.82 -0.26 -17.45
CA THR A 82 20.58 0.23 -18.59
C THR A 82 20.27 -0.61 -19.82
N GLN A 83 20.18 0.05 -20.98
CA GLN A 83 19.96 -0.66 -22.23
C GLN A 83 21.15 -1.58 -22.51
N GLN A 84 20.88 -2.88 -22.61
CA GLN A 84 21.85 -3.88 -23.00
C GLN A 84 21.24 -4.78 -24.07
N ALA A 85 21.98 -5.00 -25.15
CA ALA A 85 21.59 -5.91 -26.21
C ALA A 85 22.28 -7.26 -25.98
N ASP A 86 21.50 -8.32 -25.79
CA ASP A 86 22.01 -9.70 -25.80
C ASP A 86 22.07 -10.28 -27.24
N GLY A 87 21.49 -9.57 -28.21
CA GLY A 87 21.40 -9.96 -29.62
C GLY A 87 20.19 -10.83 -29.95
N THR A 88 19.41 -11.25 -28.95
CA THR A 88 18.20 -12.07 -29.10
C THR A 88 16.97 -11.19 -29.32
N VAL A 89 16.91 -10.06 -28.62
CA VAL A 89 15.78 -9.13 -28.65
C VAL A 89 16.30 -7.71 -28.97
N PRO A 90 15.54 -6.87 -29.70
CA PRO A 90 15.94 -5.50 -29.99
C PRO A 90 16.27 -4.71 -28.71
N ALA A 91 17.37 -3.94 -28.72
CA ALA A 91 17.84 -3.19 -27.56
C ALA A 91 16.78 -2.21 -26.98
N THR A 92 15.84 -1.73 -27.79
CA THR A 92 14.74 -0.86 -27.31
C THR A 92 13.72 -1.60 -26.45
N LEU A 93 13.76 -2.92 -26.42
CA LEU A 93 12.84 -3.79 -25.69
C LEU A 93 13.55 -4.56 -24.56
N THR A 94 14.85 -4.33 -24.35
CA THR A 94 15.64 -5.00 -23.30
C THR A 94 16.39 -3.98 -22.45
N ALA A 95 16.52 -4.31 -21.17
CA ALA A 95 17.38 -3.60 -20.25
C ALA A 95 17.96 -4.59 -19.23
N SER A 96 19.15 -4.29 -18.71
CA SER A 96 19.76 -5.00 -17.59
C SER A 96 19.76 -4.10 -16.38
N ASP A 97 19.38 -4.66 -15.24
CA ASP A 97 19.66 -4.07 -13.93
C ASP A 97 21.17 -4.09 -13.69
N VAL A 98 21.75 -2.95 -13.31
CA VAL A 98 23.17 -2.80 -12.98
C VAL A 98 23.39 -2.46 -11.50
N GLY A 99 22.37 -2.64 -10.67
CA GLY A 99 22.41 -2.47 -9.23
C GLY A 99 21.85 -1.13 -8.74
N ILE A 100 21.71 -1.04 -7.42
CA ILE A 100 21.15 0.11 -6.70
C ILE A 100 22.25 1.14 -6.44
N ASP A 101 21.95 2.42 -6.66
CA ASP A 101 22.86 3.52 -6.33
C ASP A 101 22.91 3.85 -4.81
N GLY A 102 23.01 2.83 -3.95
CA GLY A 102 23.23 2.95 -2.49
C GLY A 102 22.48 4.11 -1.80
N ALA A 103 23.18 4.87 -0.94
CA ALA A 103 22.64 6.04 -0.23
C ALA A 103 22.33 7.25 -1.14
N ALA A 104 22.57 7.14 -2.45
CA ALA A 104 22.24 8.13 -3.47
C ALA A 104 21.02 7.73 -4.31
N ALA A 105 20.43 6.55 -4.07
CA ALA A 105 19.19 6.14 -4.70
C ALA A 105 18.08 7.14 -4.38
N SER A 106 17.30 7.50 -5.40
CA SER A 106 16.14 8.36 -5.17
C SER A 106 15.08 7.62 -4.35
N ALA A 107 14.15 8.37 -3.76
CA ALA A 107 13.01 7.75 -3.06
C ALA A 107 12.18 6.85 -3.98
N GLU A 108 12.12 7.18 -5.27
CA GLU A 108 11.38 6.42 -6.29
C GLU A 108 12.10 5.12 -6.63
N GLU A 109 13.43 5.16 -6.78
CA GLU A 109 14.25 3.96 -6.99
C GLU A 109 14.17 3.02 -5.78
N ALA A 110 14.22 3.57 -4.57
CA ALA A 110 14.12 2.78 -3.33
C ALA A 110 12.75 2.13 -3.12
N ALA A 111 11.71 2.56 -3.84
CA ALA A 111 10.35 2.04 -3.76
C ALA A 111 10.08 0.88 -4.74
N MET A 112 10.90 0.70 -5.78
CA MET A 112 10.70 -0.32 -6.81
C MET A 112 11.29 -1.67 -6.41
N HIS A 113 10.56 -2.76 -6.64
CA HIS A 113 10.96 -4.13 -6.31
C HIS A 113 10.76 -5.07 -7.51
N VAL A 114 11.55 -6.14 -7.57
CA VAL A 114 11.46 -7.17 -8.62
C VAL A 114 10.57 -8.30 -8.11
N ILE A 115 9.59 -8.68 -8.93
CA ILE A 115 8.73 -9.85 -8.71
C ILE A 115 9.39 -11.02 -9.45
N PRO A 116 9.75 -12.12 -8.75
CA PRO A 116 10.40 -13.26 -9.39
C PRO A 116 9.43 -14.03 -10.27
N GLU A 117 9.88 -14.45 -11.45
CA GLU A 117 9.14 -15.34 -12.33
C GLU A 117 9.41 -16.81 -11.98
N PRO A 118 8.46 -17.73 -12.25
CA PRO A 118 8.66 -19.15 -11.99
C PRO A 118 9.84 -19.70 -12.79
N GLY A 119 10.90 -20.10 -12.08
CA GLY A 119 12.14 -20.61 -12.65
C GLY A 119 13.34 -19.66 -12.54
N ASP A 120 13.14 -18.46 -11.99
CA ASP A 120 14.22 -17.56 -11.61
C ASP A 120 15.02 -18.08 -10.41
N ASP A 121 16.24 -17.54 -10.24
CA ASP A 121 17.14 -17.91 -9.14
C ASP A 121 16.56 -17.42 -7.79
N ASP A 122 16.50 -18.32 -6.79
CA ASP A 122 16.02 -18.01 -5.44
C ASP A 122 16.83 -16.87 -4.78
N ALA A 123 18.03 -16.54 -5.27
CA ALA A 123 18.80 -15.39 -4.82
C ALA A 123 18.07 -14.03 -5.02
N LEU A 124 17.07 -13.96 -5.91
CA LEU A 124 16.23 -12.78 -6.12
C LEU A 124 15.14 -12.62 -5.04
N LEU A 125 14.88 -13.65 -4.24
CA LEU A 125 13.95 -13.63 -3.10
C LEU A 125 14.61 -13.16 -1.80
N GLU A 126 15.93 -13.01 -1.78
CA GLU A 126 16.66 -12.54 -0.61
C GLU A 126 16.84 -11.01 -0.67
N PRO A 127 16.49 -10.26 0.39
CA PRO A 127 16.78 -8.84 0.42
C PRO A 127 18.31 -8.65 0.33
N SER A 128 18.77 -7.84 -0.64
CA SER A 128 20.19 -7.50 -0.75
C SER A 128 20.72 -7.05 0.61
N PRO A 129 21.87 -7.60 1.08
CA PRO A 129 22.39 -7.30 2.39
C PRO A 129 22.60 -5.79 2.51
N VAL A 130 21.91 -5.18 3.48
CA VAL A 130 22.14 -3.79 3.85
C VAL A 130 23.63 -3.62 4.20
N PRO A 131 24.39 -2.78 3.49
CA PRO A 131 25.79 -2.56 3.82
C PRO A 131 25.87 -1.89 5.19
N GLY A 132 26.29 -2.65 6.22
CA GLY A 132 26.47 -2.14 7.58
C GLY A 132 25.89 -3.00 8.71
N THR A 133 25.16 -4.07 8.42
CA THR A 133 24.77 -5.03 9.47
C THR A 133 25.93 -5.99 9.71
N PRO A 134 26.60 -5.97 10.88
CA PRO A 134 27.56 -7.00 11.20
C PRO A 134 26.80 -8.32 11.25
N GLY A 135 27.22 -9.29 10.43
CA GLY A 135 26.67 -10.64 10.47
C GLY A 135 26.69 -11.16 11.91
N SER A 136 25.59 -11.78 12.33
CA SER A 136 25.62 -12.61 13.53
C SER A 136 26.56 -13.79 13.27
N ASP A 137 27.83 -13.63 13.64
CA ASP A 137 28.71 -14.75 13.85
C ASP A 137 28.06 -15.66 14.91
N PRO A 138 27.94 -16.99 14.69
CA PRO A 138 27.63 -17.91 15.76
C PRO A 138 28.86 -17.99 16.68
N ALA A 139 28.94 -17.05 17.62
CA ALA A 139 29.95 -17.05 18.66
C ALA A 139 29.87 -18.39 19.39
N THR A 140 30.96 -19.15 19.29
CA THR A 140 31.21 -20.38 20.04
C THR A 140 31.19 -20.04 21.53
N GLY A 141 30.06 -20.31 22.18
CA GLY A 141 29.92 -20.21 23.62
C GLY A 141 30.67 -21.34 24.30
N GLY A 142 31.92 -21.10 24.68
CA GLY A 142 32.64 -21.96 25.60
C GLY A 142 31.97 -21.94 26.97
N THR A 143 31.25 -23.02 27.32
CA THR A 143 30.76 -23.21 28.68
C THR A 143 31.88 -23.80 29.54
N THR A 144 32.41 -23.00 30.45
CA THR A 144 33.27 -23.47 31.53
C THR A 144 32.40 -24.29 32.50
N ALA A 145 32.69 -25.58 32.62
CA ALA A 145 32.07 -26.46 33.61
C ALA A 145 32.51 -26.07 35.04
N PRO A 146 31.61 -26.07 36.04
CA PRO A 146 32.01 -25.93 37.43
C PRO A 146 32.58 -27.27 37.94
N PRO A 147 33.63 -27.28 38.78
CA PRO A 147 34.06 -28.53 39.41
C PRO A 147 33.08 -28.91 40.54
N SER A 148 32.77 -30.20 40.62
CA SER A 148 32.08 -30.86 41.74
C SER A 148 33.01 -31.95 42.31
N PRO A 149 32.80 -32.47 43.52
CA PRO A 149 32.02 -31.98 44.66
C PRO A 149 32.87 -31.34 45.78
#